data_AF-A0A9X8D993-F1
#
_entry.id   AF-A0A9X8D993-F1
#
_cell.length_a   1.000
_cell.length_b   1.000
_cell.length_c   1.000
_cell.angle_alpha   90.00
_cell.angle_beta   90.00
_cell.angle_gamma   90.00
#
_symmetry.space_group_name_H-M   'P 1'
#
loop_
_entity.id
_entity.type
_entity.pdbx_description
1 polymer ?
#
loop_
_entity_poly.entity_id
_entity_poly.type
_entity_poly.pdbx_seq_one_letter_code
_entity_poly.pdbx_strand_id
1 'polypeptide(L)'
;MTLKTFGWLLVLLVAGLAGFLGTAMAMIAGVAWALGLLAVVWGLFLLAEALRRVPLRDLAWALGVGYGVGVIRWLDAPVEAGSGAQWLMMGADLLVLLFFGWMAPAVLGLIARRWALRPEVPVEKLASPEQLRRWGPKD
;
A
#
# COMPACT_ATOMS: atom_id res chain seq x y z
N MET A 1 -32.14 -46.92 -6.12
CA MET A 1 -31.67 -46.02 -5.04
C MET A 1 -32.88 -45.53 -4.27
N THR A 2 -32.83 -45.50 -2.93
CA THR A 2 -33.99 -45.14 -2.09
C THR A 2 -34.14 -43.62 -1.97
N LEU A 3 -35.38 -43.13 -1.76
CA LEU A 3 -35.70 -41.70 -1.60
C LEU A 3 -34.83 -41.01 -0.54
N LYS A 4 -34.44 -41.75 0.51
CA LYS A 4 -33.55 -41.30 1.58
C LYS A 4 -32.15 -40.94 1.06
N THR A 5 -31.58 -41.74 0.15
CA THR A 5 -30.27 -41.46 -0.46
C THR A 5 -30.34 -40.21 -1.34
N PHE A 6 -31.42 -40.04 -2.11
CA PHE A 6 -31.66 -38.82 -2.89
C PHE A 6 -31.80 -37.58 -2.01
N GLY A 7 -32.53 -37.69 -0.88
CA GLY A 7 -32.63 -36.62 0.11
C GLY A 7 -31.27 -36.20 0.66
N TRP A 8 -30.43 -37.17 1.04
CA TRP A 8 -29.07 -36.88 1.52
C TRP A 8 -28.16 -36.27 0.44
N LEU A 9 -28.24 -36.75 -0.80
CA LEU A 9 -27.50 -36.15 -1.92
C LEU A 9 -27.92 -34.70 -2.16
N LEU A 10 -29.22 -34.39 -2.08
CA LEU A 10 -29.72 -33.03 -2.21
C LEU A 10 -29.21 -32.14 -1.06
N VAL A 11 -29.23 -32.63 0.18
CA VAL A 11 -28.67 -31.91 1.33
C VAL A 11 -27.17 -31.64 1.14
N LEU A 12 -26.40 -32.63 0.70
CA LEU A 12 -24.97 -32.47 0.44
C LEU A 12 -24.69 -31.49 -0.69
N LEU A 13 -25.50 -31.52 -1.75
CA LEU A 13 -25.41 -30.56 -2.86
C LEU A 13 -25.67 -29.13 -2.38
N VAL A 14 -26.72 -28.91 -1.60
CA VAL A 14 -27.05 -27.58 -1.06
C VAL A 14 -25.98 -27.12 -0.07
N ALA A 15 -25.48 -28.00 0.79
CA ALA A 15 -24.40 -27.68 1.72
C ALA A 15 -23.10 -27.33 0.98
N GLY A 16 -22.76 -28.09 -0.07
CA GLY A 16 -21.62 -27.80 -0.93
C GLY A 16 -21.75 -26.45 -1.65
N LEU A 17 -22.94 -26.15 -2.19
CA LEU A 17 -23.21 -24.86 -2.83
C LEU A 17 -23.12 -23.70 -1.84
N ALA A 18 -23.70 -23.83 -0.64
CA ALA A 18 -23.61 -22.82 0.40
C ALA A 18 -22.17 -22.60 0.85
N GLY A 19 -21.38 -23.67 1.03
CA GLY A 19 -19.96 -23.59 1.36
C GLY A 19 -19.15 -22.91 0.26
N PHE A 20 -19.42 -23.25 -1.01
CA PHE A 20 -18.78 -22.62 -2.16
C PHE A 20 -19.08 -21.12 -2.23
N LEU A 21 -20.35 -20.73 -2.13
CA LEU A 21 -20.77 -19.33 -2.14
C LEU A 21 -20.19 -18.55 -0.96
N GLY A 22 -20.20 -19.13 0.24
CA GLY A 22 -19.59 -18.53 1.43
C GLY A 22 -18.10 -18.30 1.25
N THR A 23 -17.38 -19.29 0.71
CA THR A 23 -15.94 -19.16 0.40
C THR A 23 -15.68 -18.09 -0.65
N ALA A 24 -16.47 -18.05 -1.72
CA ALA A 24 -16.34 -17.03 -2.75
C ALA A 24 -16.56 -15.62 -2.20
N MET A 25 -17.59 -15.42 -1.37
CA MET A 25 -17.85 -14.14 -0.71
C MET A 25 -16.72 -13.74 0.24
N ALA A 26 -16.19 -14.67 1.03
CA ALA A 26 -15.07 -14.41 1.93
C ALA A 26 -13.81 -13.98 1.14
N MET A 27 -13.53 -14.63 0.01
CA MET A 27 -12.42 -14.25 -0.87
C MET A 27 -12.60 -12.86 -1.46
N ILE A 28 -13.80 -12.53 -1.97
CA ILE A 28 -14.11 -11.20 -2.50
C ILE A 28 -13.96 -10.13 -1.43
N ALA A 29 -14.52 -10.36 -0.23
CA ALA A 29 -14.42 -9.45 0.89
C ALA A 29 -12.96 -9.26 1.35
N GLY A 30 -12.19 -10.34 1.41
CA GLY A 30 -10.76 -10.29 1.74
C GLY A 30 -9.95 -9.50 0.71
N VAL A 31 -10.16 -9.72 -0.58
CA VAL A 31 -9.51 -8.95 -1.66
C VAL A 31 -9.92 -7.48 -1.59
N ALA A 32 -11.22 -7.19 -1.42
CA ALA A 32 -11.72 -5.83 -1.29
C ALA A 32 -11.11 -5.11 -0.07
N TRP A 33 -10.97 -5.81 1.06
CA TRP A 33 -10.31 -5.29 2.25
C TRP A 33 -8.83 -4.97 2.00
N ALA A 34 -8.09 -5.90 1.40
CA ALA A 34 -6.68 -5.73 1.07
C ALA A 34 -6.46 -4.53 0.15
N LEU A 35 -7.22 -4.44 -0.94
CA LEU A 35 -7.16 -3.32 -1.88
C LEU A 35 -7.58 -1.99 -1.25
N GLY A 36 -8.60 -2.00 -0.38
CA GLY A 36 -9.03 -0.82 0.35
C GLY A 36 -7.95 -0.29 1.28
N LEU A 37 -7.31 -1.17 2.06
CA LEU A 37 -6.20 -0.79 2.93
C LEU A 37 -5.01 -0.26 2.13
N LEU A 38 -4.68 -0.92 1.02
CA LEU A 38 -3.62 -0.46 0.11
C LEU A 38 -3.90 0.94 -0.44
N ALA A 39 -5.14 1.18 -0.89
CA ALA A 39 -5.57 2.48 -1.39
C ALA A 39 -5.46 3.57 -0.31
N VAL A 40 -5.78 3.27 0.95
CA VAL A 40 -5.60 4.19 2.08
C VAL A 40 -4.13 4.49 2.31
N VAL A 41 -3.27 3.47 2.39
CA VAL A 41 -1.83 3.65 2.66
C VAL A 41 -1.16 4.46 1.55
N TRP A 42 -1.41 4.11 0.29
CA TRP A 42 -0.85 4.84 -0.86
C TRP A 42 -1.45 6.23 -1.02
N GLY A 43 -2.75 6.38 -0.75
CA GLY A 43 -3.43 7.68 -0.73
C GLY A 43 -2.84 8.62 0.31
N LEU A 44 -2.58 8.12 1.53
CA LEU A 44 -1.90 8.88 2.58
C LEU A 44 -0.48 9.27 2.18
N PHE A 45 0.27 8.37 1.55
CA PHE A 45 1.61 8.67 1.06
C PHE A 45 1.57 9.79 0.00
N LEU A 46 0.68 9.68 -0.99
CA LEU A 46 0.49 10.69 -2.04
C LEU A 46 0.09 12.04 -1.44
N LEU A 47 -0.86 12.05 -0.50
CA LEU A 47 -1.32 13.26 0.18
C LEU A 47 -0.18 13.90 1.00
N ALA A 48 0.60 13.08 1.71
CA ALA A 48 1.72 13.55 2.52
C ALA A 48 2.82 14.16 1.64
N GLU A 49 3.16 13.54 0.51
CA GLU A 49 4.15 14.08 -0.44
C GLU A 49 3.63 15.36 -1.12
N ALA A 50 2.36 15.40 -1.52
CA ALA A 50 1.73 16.59 -2.10
C ALA A 50 1.73 17.79 -1.12
N LEU A 51 1.45 17.53 0.16
CA LEU A 51 1.48 18.53 1.23
C LEU A 51 2.88 18.77 1.83
N ARG A 52 3.91 18.07 1.33
CA ARG A 52 5.30 18.12 1.83
C ARG A 52 5.41 17.83 3.33
N ARG A 53 4.53 16.98 3.87
CA ARG A 53 4.51 16.56 5.27
C ARG A 53 5.40 15.33 5.46
N VAL A 54 6.70 15.57 5.65
CA VAL A 54 7.71 14.53 5.89
C VAL A 54 7.29 13.47 6.94
N PRO A 55 6.83 13.82 8.15
CA PRO A 55 6.51 12.80 9.15
C PRO A 55 5.33 11.90 8.75
N LEU A 56 4.33 12.46 8.07
CA LEU A 56 3.19 11.69 7.56
C LEU A 56 3.60 10.76 6.41
N ARG A 57 4.52 11.20 5.56
CA ARG A 57 5.05 10.40 4.47
C ARG A 57 5.84 9.21 5.00
N ASP A 58 6.69 9.43 6.00
CA ASP A 58 7.53 8.38 6.56
C ASP A 58 6.67 7.33 7.31
N LEU A 59 5.60 7.77 7.98
CA LEU A 59 4.58 6.86 8.54
C LEU A 59 3.85 6.05 7.46
N ALA A 60 3.38 6.71 6.40
CA ALA A 60 2.69 6.04 5.29
C ALA A 60 3.63 5.07 4.54
N TRP A 61 4.91 5.41 4.43
CA TRP A 61 5.94 4.51 3.90
C TRP A 61 6.11 3.28 4.78
N ALA A 62 6.25 3.46 6.11
CA ALA A 62 6.37 2.34 7.04
C ALA A 62 5.13 1.43 7.01
N LEU A 63 3.93 2.01 6.90
CA LEU A 63 2.69 1.24 6.70
C LEU A 63 2.69 0.47 5.38
N GLY A 64 3.25 1.05 4.31
CA GLY A 64 3.42 0.38 3.02
C GLY A 64 4.36 -0.82 3.10
N VAL A 65 5.49 -0.67 3.80
CA VAL A 65 6.41 -1.78 4.08
C VAL A 65 5.73 -2.86 4.91
N GLY A 66 5.01 -2.46 5.97
CA GLY A 66 4.25 -3.39 6.81
C GLY A 66 3.17 -4.15 6.03
N TYR A 67 2.50 -3.49 5.08
CA TYR A 67 1.57 -4.13 4.16
C TYR A 67 2.29 -5.17 3.29
N GLY A 68 3.45 -4.84 2.74
CA GLY A 68 4.30 -5.78 1.97
C GLY A 68 4.70 -7.01 2.78
N VAL A 69 5.06 -6.85 4.05
CA VAL A 69 5.32 -7.96 4.98
C VAL A 69 4.07 -8.82 5.18
N GLY A 70 2.88 -8.20 5.28
CA GLY A 70 1.61 -8.92 5.31
C GLY A 70 1.36 -9.74 4.04
N VAL A 71 1.68 -9.20 2.86
CA VAL A 71 1.59 -9.92 1.58
C VAL A 71 2.50 -11.14 1.55
N ILE A 72 3.73 -11.03 2.05
CA ILE A 72 4.66 -12.17 2.17
C ILE A 72 4.02 -13.30 2.97
N ARG A 73 3.48 -13.00 4.16
CA ARG A 73 2.81 -14.02 4.98
C ARG A 73 1.56 -14.62 4.33
N TRP A 74 0.93 -13.88 3.43
CA TRP A 74 -0.22 -14.40 2.68
C TRP A 74 0.21 -15.31 1.52
N LEU A 75 1.38 -15.06 0.95
CA LEU A 75 1.99 -15.87 -0.12
C LEU A 75 2.80 -17.06 0.41
N ASP A 76 3.14 -17.07 1.69
CA ASP A 76 3.84 -18.16 2.37
C ASP A 76 3.14 -19.50 2.08
N ALA A 77 3.79 -20.34 1.27
CA ALA A 77 3.37 -21.71 1.03
C ALA A 77 4.25 -22.67 1.84
N PRO A 78 3.71 -23.82 2.28
CA PRO A 78 4.52 -24.85 2.92
C PRO A 78 5.48 -25.43 1.89
N VAL A 79 6.75 -25.00 1.94
CA VAL A 79 7.82 -25.49 1.07
C VAL A 79 8.83 -26.27 1.89
N GLU A 80 9.28 -27.41 1.36
CA GLU A 80 10.30 -28.23 2.00
C GLU A 80 11.64 -27.49 2.10
N ALA A 81 12.23 -27.52 3.30
CA ALA A 81 13.52 -26.91 3.56
C ALA A 81 14.63 -27.61 2.75
N GLY A 82 15.49 -26.82 2.12
CA GLY A 82 16.57 -27.29 1.24
C GLY A 82 16.15 -27.53 -0.22
N SER A 83 14.86 -27.38 -0.55
CA SER A 83 14.39 -27.49 -1.93
C SER A 83 14.73 -26.24 -2.76
N GLY A 84 14.85 -26.41 -4.08
CA GLY A 84 14.99 -25.28 -5.01
C GLY A 84 13.82 -24.28 -4.94
N ALA A 85 12.63 -24.74 -4.55
CA ALA A 85 11.46 -23.90 -4.35
C ALA A 85 11.62 -22.92 -3.17
N GLN A 86 12.42 -23.25 -2.15
CA GLN A 86 12.69 -22.34 -1.04
C GLN A 86 13.42 -21.07 -1.51
N TRP A 87 14.39 -21.22 -2.41
CA TRP A 87 15.12 -20.08 -2.98
C TRP A 87 14.22 -19.17 -3.83
N LEU A 88 13.28 -19.77 -4.57
CA LEU A 88 12.28 -19.02 -5.34
C LEU A 88 11.34 -18.22 -4.42
N MET A 89 10.90 -18.80 -3.31
CA MET A 89 10.08 -18.10 -2.31
C MET A 89 10.84 -16.94 -1.67
N MET A 90 12.09 -17.16 -1.24
CA MET A 90 12.93 -16.07 -0.71
C MET A 90 13.14 -14.95 -1.74
N GLY A 91 13.31 -15.31 -3.02
CA GLY A 91 13.39 -14.35 -4.11
C GLY A 91 12.08 -13.56 -4.29
N ALA A 92 10.94 -14.23 -4.22
CA ALA A 92 9.62 -13.60 -4.29
C ALA A 92 9.40 -12.64 -3.12
N ASP A 93 9.76 -13.03 -1.90
CA ASP A 93 9.65 -12.18 -0.71
C ASP A 93 10.50 -10.93 -0.85
N LEU A 94 11.75 -11.07 -1.33
CA LEU A 94 12.63 -9.94 -1.59
C LEU A 94 12.03 -9.00 -2.65
N LEU A 95 11.44 -9.54 -3.71
CA LEU A 95 10.77 -8.74 -4.74
C LEU A 95 9.57 -7.98 -4.18
N VAL A 96 8.77 -8.59 -3.30
CA VAL A 96 7.66 -7.94 -2.62
C VAL A 96 8.17 -6.79 -1.75
N LEU A 97 9.21 -7.01 -0.94
CA LEU A 97 9.82 -5.95 -0.12
C LEU A 97 10.40 -4.83 -0.97
N LEU A 98 11.09 -5.15 -2.06
CA LEU A 98 11.65 -4.16 -2.99
C LEU A 98 10.54 -3.31 -3.62
N PHE A 99 9.44 -3.95 -4.01
CA PHE A 99 8.30 -3.26 -4.58
C PHE A 99 7.66 -2.30 -3.58
N PHE A 100 7.28 -2.78 -2.39
CA PHE A 100 6.56 -1.96 -1.39
C PHE A 100 7.45 -0.95 -0.69
N GLY A 101 8.71 -1.30 -0.40
CA GLY A 101 9.64 -0.45 0.33
C GLY A 101 10.35 0.58 -0.54
N TRP A 102 10.49 0.32 -1.84
CA TRP A 102 11.27 1.20 -2.72
C TRP A 102 10.55 1.60 -4.00
N MET A 103 10.12 0.64 -4.83
CA MET A 103 9.58 1.00 -6.15
C MET A 103 8.26 1.77 -6.08
N ALA A 104 7.29 1.27 -5.30
CA ALA A 104 6.00 1.91 -5.12
C ALA A 104 6.13 3.33 -4.54
N PRO A 105 6.82 3.59 -3.42
CA PRO A 105 6.97 4.94 -2.90
C PRO A 105 7.72 5.88 -3.87
N ALA A 106 8.69 5.38 -4.64
CA ALA A 106 9.36 6.18 -5.66
C ALA A 106 8.40 6.60 -6.78
N VAL A 107 7.60 5.66 -7.30
CA VAL A 107 6.59 5.93 -8.34
C VAL A 107 5.49 6.85 -7.82
N LEU A 108 4.97 6.60 -6.62
CA LEU A 108 3.98 7.46 -5.98
C LEU A 108 4.52 8.86 -5.73
N GLY A 109 5.78 8.98 -5.29
CA GLY A 109 6.44 10.27 -5.12
C GLY A 109 6.57 11.03 -6.44
N LEU A 110 6.92 10.34 -7.53
CA LEU A 110 6.96 10.92 -8.87
C LEU A 110 5.58 11.42 -9.31
N ILE A 111 4.54 10.63 -9.09
CA ILE A 111 3.14 11.01 -9.37
C ILE A 111 2.75 12.24 -8.55
N ALA A 112 2.97 12.23 -7.24
CA ALA A 112 2.63 13.35 -6.36
C ALA A 112 3.32 14.65 -6.80
N ARG A 113 4.61 14.59 -7.19
CA ARG A 113 5.36 15.76 -7.67
C ARG A 113 4.84 16.29 -8.99
N ARG A 114 4.39 15.43 -9.90
CA ARG A 114 3.79 15.84 -11.18
C ARG A 114 2.46 16.58 -10.97
N TRP A 115 1.75 16.28 -9.89
CA TRP A 115 0.42 16.82 -9.57
C TRP A 115 0.47 17.96 -8.56
N ALA A 116 1.61 18.13 -7.86
CA ALA A 116 1.81 19.23 -6.93
C ALA A 116 1.72 20.56 -7.68
N LEU A 117 0.76 21.39 -7.28
CA LEU A 117 0.72 22.81 -7.64
C LEU A 117 2.09 23.40 -7.31
N ARG A 118 2.72 24.06 -8.29
CA ARG A 118 4.05 24.67 -8.09
C ARG A 118 3.97 25.52 -6.82
N PRO A 119 4.87 25.33 -5.85
CA PRO A 119 4.92 26.23 -4.72
C PRO A 119 5.14 27.63 -5.28
N GLU A 120 4.30 28.58 -4.87
CA GLU A 120 4.68 29.99 -4.98
C GLU A 120 6.03 30.11 -4.29
N VAL A 121 7.06 30.44 -5.09
CA VAL A 121 8.37 30.79 -4.56
C VAL A 121 8.08 31.87 -3.52
N PRO A 122 8.57 31.76 -2.28
CA PRO A 122 8.51 32.88 -1.38
C PRO A 122 9.29 33.98 -2.08
N VAL A 123 8.58 34.89 -2.74
CA VAL A 123 9.16 36.09 -3.30
C VAL A 123 9.72 36.77 -2.08
N GLU A 124 11.03 36.74 -1.96
CA GLU A 124 11.77 37.47 -0.96
C GLU A 124 11.19 38.89 -1.02
N LYS A 125 10.46 39.30 0.01
CA LYS A 125 9.86 40.63 0.05
C LYS A 125 11.02 41.58 -0.13
N LEU A 126 11.09 42.24 -1.29
CA LEU A 126 12.11 43.23 -1.59
C LEU A 126 12.22 44.13 -0.37
N ALA A 127 13.43 44.22 0.20
CA ALA A 127 13.66 44.92 1.45
C ALA A 127 12.98 46.30 1.38
N SER A 128 12.14 46.60 2.36
CA SER A 128 11.39 47.86 2.36
C SER A 128 12.38 49.04 2.32
N PRO A 129 12.03 50.18 1.71
CA PRO A 129 12.91 51.36 1.65
C PRO A 129 13.43 51.79 3.03
N GLU A 130 12.66 51.54 4.09
CA GLU A 130 13.03 51.81 5.48
C GLU A 130 14.12 50.86 6.02
N GLN A 131 14.11 49.59 5.61
CA GLN A 131 15.17 48.63 5.97
C GLN A 131 16.48 48.95 5.27
N LEU A 132 16.44 49.42 4.02
CA LEU A 132 17.63 49.86 3.29
C LEU A 132 18.24 51.15 3.88
N ARG A 133 17.42 52.06 4.43
CA ARG A 133 17.92 53.26 5.12
C ARG A 133 18.68 52.98 6.41
N ARG A 134 18.38 51.87 7.11
CA ARG A 134 19.10 51.46 8.33
C ARG A 134 20.50 50.90 8.07
N TRP A 135 20.81 50.58 6.82
CA TRP A 135 22.12 50.06 6.38
C TRP A 135 23.07 51.17 5.87
N GLY A 136 22.72 52.45 6.07
CA GLY A 136 23.67 53.55 5.88
C GLY A 136 24.92 53.36 6.76
N PRO A 137 26.11 53.77 6.29
CA PRO A 137 27.36 53.53 6.98
C PRO A 137 27.29 54.08 8.40
N LYS A 138 27.59 53.24 9.39
CA LYS A 138 27.87 53.70 10.75
C LYS A 138 29.28 54.29 10.74
N ASP A 139 29.37 55.56 11.09
CA ASP A 139 30.63 56.25 11.42
C ASP A 139 31.44 55.47 12.46
#